data_AF-A0A1H7PH05-F1
#
_entry.id   AF-A0A1H7PH05-F1
#
_cell.length_a   1.000
_cell.length_b   1.000
_cell.length_c   1.000
_cell.angle_alpha   90.00
_cell.angle_beta   90.00
_cell.angle_gamma   90.00
#
_symmetry.space_group_name_H-M   'P 1'
#
loop_
_entity.id
_entity.type
_entity.pdbx_description
1 polymer ?
#
loop_
_entity_poly.entity_id
_entity_poly.type
_entity_poly.pdbx_seq_one_letter_code
_entity_poly.pdbx_strand_id
1 'polypeptide(L)'
;MIWEVFRQKKAGDYHTHCGNVHAPDRDMALLFAEVQHGRRMPTNSLWVVPKDEIGEVDTEDVAFGGTTDKSYRWAMTYNFEAAAEEVAASESEQSEAEQQRRSVVEGDD
;
A
#
# COMPACT_ATOMS: atom_id res chain seq x y z
N MET A 1 22.63 -3.12 28.26
CA MET A 1 22.74 -3.28 26.79
C MET A 1 21.42 -2.82 26.15
N ILE A 2 21.44 -2.25 24.94
CA ILE A 2 20.22 -1.81 24.24
C ILE A 2 19.69 -2.96 23.39
N TRP A 3 18.37 -3.15 23.42
CA TRP A 3 17.66 -4.16 22.65
C TRP A 3 16.54 -3.51 21.86
N GLU A 4 16.49 -3.74 20.56
CA GLU A 4 15.42 -3.24 19.69
C GLU A 4 14.22 -4.20 19.75
N VAL A 5 13.01 -3.63 19.79
CA VAL A 5 11.76 -4.38 19.96
C VAL A 5 10.87 -4.18 18.74
N PHE A 6 10.39 -5.28 18.19
CA PHE A 6 9.45 -5.30 17.07
C PHE A 6 8.16 -5.98 17.49
N ARG A 7 7.02 -5.37 17.16
CA ARG A 7 5.70 -5.86 17.53
C ARG A 7 4.87 -6.25 16.31
N GLN A 8 4.24 -7.41 16.42
CA GLN A 8 3.16 -7.83 15.56
C GLN A 8 1.83 -7.60 16.28
N LYS A 9 0.90 -6.86 15.66
CA LYS A 9 -0.40 -6.52 16.27
C LYS A 9 -1.39 -7.68 16.22
N LYS A 10 -1.52 -8.35 15.07
CA LYS A 10 -2.37 -9.54 14.87
C LYS A 10 -1.58 -10.66 14.20
N ALA A 11 -2.00 -11.91 14.40
CA ALA A 11 -1.40 -13.05 13.72
C ALA A 11 -1.44 -12.86 12.20
N GLY A 12 -0.29 -13.00 11.54
CA GLY A 12 -0.13 -12.80 10.10
C GLY A 12 0.33 -11.39 9.68
N ASP A 13 0.29 -10.40 10.57
CA ASP A 13 0.85 -9.08 10.29
C ASP A 13 2.39 -9.11 10.28
N TYR A 14 3.03 -8.10 9.70
CA TYR A 14 4.47 -7.90 9.85
C TYR A 14 4.83 -7.39 11.25
N HIS A 15 5.96 -7.84 11.78
CA HIS A 15 6.58 -7.21 12.95
C HIS A 15 7.11 -5.83 12.56
N THR A 16 6.65 -4.79 13.27
CA THR A 16 7.12 -3.41 13.07
C THR A 16 7.88 -2.94 14.30
N HIS A 17 8.97 -2.20 14.10
CA HIS A 17 9.71 -1.60 15.20
C HIS A 17 8.80 -0.73 16.08
N CYS A 18 8.89 -0.90 17.39
CA CYS A 18 8.03 -0.19 18.34
C CYS A 18 8.79 0.48 19.49
N GLY A 19 10.11 0.42 19.48
CA GLY A 19 10.99 1.04 20.46
C GLY A 19 12.14 0.12 20.87
N ASN A 20 12.80 0.47 21.98
CA ASN A 20 13.89 -0.29 22.55
C ASN A 20 13.75 -0.42 24.07
N VAL A 21 14.50 -1.36 24.64
CA VAL A 21 14.63 -1.55 26.09
C VAL A 21 16.09 -1.68 26.48
N HIS A 22 16.39 -1.33 27.74
CA HIS A 22 17.71 -1.55 28.31
C HIS A 22 17.68 -2.74 29.27
N ALA A 23 18.49 -3.75 29.01
CA ALA A 23 18.56 -4.96 29.82
C ALA A 23 19.99 -5.54 29.86
N PRO A 24 20.34 -6.30 30.91
CA PRO A 24 21.65 -6.96 31.01
C PRO A 24 21.79 -8.19 30.11
N ASP A 25 20.69 -8.91 29.86
CA ASP A 25 20.65 -10.16 29.11
C ASP A 25 19.32 -10.31 28.34
N ARG A 26 19.21 -11.39 27.58
CA ARG A 26 18.06 -11.67 26.71
C ARG A 26 16.77 -11.91 27.49
N ASP A 27 16.83 -12.65 28.58
CA ASP A 27 15.64 -13.02 29.36
C ASP A 27 15.01 -11.78 30.01
N MET A 28 15.86 -10.90 30.56
CA MET A 28 15.43 -9.60 31.07
C MET A 28 14.92 -8.68 29.96
N ALA A 29 15.54 -8.70 28.78
CA ALA A 29 15.07 -7.91 27.63
C ALA A 29 13.66 -8.33 27.19
N LEU A 30 13.38 -9.63 27.14
CA LEU A 30 12.05 -10.16 26.80
C LEU A 30 11.00 -9.72 27.83
N LEU A 31 11.31 -9.84 29.12
CA LEU A 31 10.42 -9.40 30.20
C LEU A 31 10.12 -7.90 30.11
N PHE A 32 11.15 -7.09 29.90
CA PHE A 32 10.98 -5.63 29.79
C PHE A 32 10.21 -5.23 28.53
N ALA A 33 10.42 -5.92 27.41
CA ALA A 33 9.67 -5.70 26.19
C ALA A 33 8.17 -6.02 26.38
N GLU A 34 7.84 -7.12 27.05
CA GLU A 34 6.47 -7.48 27.38
C GLU A 34 5.80 -6.39 28.24
N VAL A 35 6.47 -5.96 29.30
CA VAL A 35 5.93 -4.97 30.25
C VAL A 35 5.75 -3.59 29.59
N GLN A 36 6.73 -3.13 28.82
CA GLN A 36 6.72 -1.78 28.25
C GLN A 36 5.91 -1.67 26.95
N HIS A 37 6.01 -2.68 26.06
CA HIS A 37 5.44 -2.61 24.71
C HIS A 37 4.22 -3.54 24.48
N GLY A 38 4.02 -4.55 25.34
CA GLY A 38 2.96 -5.55 25.18
C GLY A 38 1.63 -5.23 25.88
N ARG A 39 1.64 -4.51 27.02
CA ARG A 39 0.45 -4.43 27.91
C ARG A 39 -0.64 -3.44 27.49
N ARG A 40 -0.29 -2.36 26.75
CA ARG A 40 -1.22 -1.24 26.47
C ARG A 40 -1.76 -1.20 25.04
N MET A 41 -1.21 -2.01 24.15
CA MET A 41 -1.60 -2.06 22.75
C MET A 41 -1.84 -3.50 22.32
N PRO A 42 -2.73 -3.75 21.34
CA PRO A 42 -2.89 -5.08 20.74
C PRO A 42 -1.53 -5.64 20.32
N THR A 43 -1.18 -6.80 20.88
CA THR A 43 0.12 -7.44 20.71
C THR A 43 -0.10 -8.95 20.58
N ASN A 44 0.23 -9.49 19.41
CA ASN A 44 0.23 -10.92 19.14
C ASN A 44 1.60 -11.55 19.42
N SER A 45 2.68 -10.85 19.04
CA SER A 45 4.05 -11.34 19.18
C SER A 45 5.03 -10.18 19.30
N LEU A 46 6.13 -10.38 20.03
CA LEU A 46 7.26 -9.48 20.12
C LEU A 46 8.53 -10.20 19.68
N TRP A 47 9.35 -9.52 18.88
CA TRP A 47 10.74 -9.88 18.65
C TRP A 47 11.64 -8.91 19.40
N VAL A 48 12.70 -9.43 20.00
CA VAL A 48 13.66 -8.67 20.78
C VAL A 48 15.05 -9.11 20.36
N VAL A 49 15.86 -8.15 19.91
CA VAL A 49 17.18 -8.40 19.31
C VAL A 49 18.20 -7.42 19.91
N PRO A 50 19.43 -7.85 20.24
CA PRO A 50 20.46 -6.91 20.67
C PRO A 50 20.70 -5.87 19.58
N LYS A 51 20.87 -4.60 19.94
CA LYS A 51 21.08 -3.54 18.96
C LYS A 51 22.32 -3.79 18.09
N ASP A 52 23.38 -4.33 18.70
CA ASP A 52 24.66 -4.56 18.03
C ASP A 52 24.62 -5.70 16.98
N GLU A 53 23.55 -6.50 16.96
CA GLU A 53 23.33 -7.57 15.97
C GLU A 53 22.55 -7.09 14.73
N ILE A 54 22.06 -5.83 14.74
CA ILE A 54 21.33 -5.25 13.62
C ILE A 54 22.31 -4.53 12.70
N GLY A 55 22.55 -5.11 11.52
CA GLY A 55 23.29 -4.45 10.45
C GLY A 55 22.40 -3.54 9.61
N GLU A 56 22.93 -2.41 9.18
CA GLU A 56 22.32 -1.50 8.22
C GLU A 56 23.05 -1.62 6.88
N VAL A 57 22.28 -1.57 5.78
CA VAL A 57 22.79 -1.39 4.42
C VAL A 57 21.98 -0.24 3.86
N ASP A 58 22.65 0.81 3.43
CA ASP A 58 22.00 2.01 2.93
C ASP A 58 22.25 2.24 1.43
N THR A 59 21.77 3.38 0.93
CA THR A 59 21.93 3.77 -0.47
C THR A 59 23.36 4.19 -0.82
N GLU A 60 24.19 4.48 0.17
CA GLU A 60 25.62 4.75 -0.01
C GLU A 60 26.38 3.44 -0.29
N ASP A 61 25.98 2.35 0.38
CA ASP A 61 26.54 1.02 0.17
C ASP A 61 26.03 0.34 -1.10
N VAL A 62 24.72 0.44 -1.38
CA VAL A 62 24.07 -0.30 -2.47
C VAL A 62 23.00 0.54 -3.16
N ALA A 63 23.05 0.58 -4.50
CA ALA A 63 21.95 1.09 -5.30
C ALA A 63 20.76 0.12 -5.28
N PHE A 64 19.75 0.41 -4.46
CA PHE A 64 18.51 -0.37 -4.44
C PHE A 64 17.72 -0.16 -5.75
N GLY A 65 17.60 -1.21 -6.56
CA GLY A 65 16.83 -1.21 -7.80
C GLY A 65 15.41 -1.75 -7.61
N GLY A 66 14.41 -1.10 -8.20
CA GLY A 66 13.03 -1.57 -8.10
C GLY A 66 11.91 -0.61 -8.46
N THR A 67 12.15 0.51 -9.15
CA THR A 67 11.06 1.07 -9.98
C THR A 67 10.96 0.15 -11.20
N THR A 68 10.35 -1.02 -11.03
CA THR A 68 9.85 -1.74 -12.21
C THR A 68 8.97 -0.73 -12.91
N ASP A 69 9.37 -0.34 -14.10
CA ASP A 69 8.50 0.36 -15.04
C ASP A 69 7.26 -0.53 -15.18
N LYS A 70 6.22 -0.19 -14.41
CA LYS A 70 4.93 -0.89 -14.40
C LYS A 70 4.11 -0.42 -15.60
N SER A 71 4.74 0.06 -16.68
CA SER A 71 4.02 0.52 -17.85
C SER A 71 3.19 -0.60 -18.48
N TYR A 72 3.65 -1.84 -18.34
CA TYR A 72 2.90 -3.04 -18.69
C TYR A 72 1.65 -3.30 -17.83
N ARG A 73 1.44 -2.58 -16.72
CA ARG A 73 0.22 -2.65 -15.90
C ARG A 73 -0.86 -1.66 -16.34
N TRP A 74 -0.57 -0.74 -17.25
CA TRP A 74 -1.66 -0.08 -17.97
C TRP A 74 -2.28 -1.12 -18.87
N ALA A 75 -3.47 -1.58 -18.48
CA ALA A 75 -4.32 -2.36 -19.35
C ALA A 75 -4.50 -1.54 -20.63
N MET A 76 -3.87 -2.00 -21.73
CA MET A 76 -4.45 -1.78 -23.03
C MET A 76 -5.80 -2.48 -22.94
N THR A 77 -6.88 -1.72 -22.68
CA THR A 77 -8.22 -2.15 -23.01
C THR A 77 -8.11 -2.78 -24.38
N TYR A 78 -8.54 -4.03 -24.52
CA TYR A 78 -8.65 -4.66 -25.82
C TYR A 78 -9.39 -3.67 -26.72
N ASN A 79 -8.67 -3.02 -27.64
CA ASN A 79 -9.30 -2.27 -28.69
C ASN A 79 -9.78 -3.33 -29.67
N PHE A 80 -10.94 -3.92 -29.36
CA PHE A 80 -11.75 -4.54 -30.39
C PHE A 80 -12.23 -3.38 -31.28
N GLU A 81 -11.44 -3.04 -32.28
CA GLU A 81 -12.01 -2.49 -33.51
C GLU A 81 -13.11 -3.47 -33.97
N ALA A 82 -14.32 -3.09 -34.33
CA ALA A 82 -15.01 -1.80 -34.28
C ALA A 82 -16.34 -2.05 -33.56
N ALA A 83 -16.94 -1.01 -32.97
CA ALA A 83 -18.36 -1.05 -32.64
C ALA A 83 -19.10 -1.57 -33.88
N ALA A 84 -19.92 -2.62 -33.74
CA ALA A 84 -20.77 -3.06 -34.84
C ALA A 84 -21.48 -1.83 -35.42
N GLU A 85 -21.66 -1.77 -36.75
CA GLU A 85 -22.26 -0.62 -37.43
C GLU A 85 -23.59 -0.18 -36.77
N GLU A 86 -24.31 -1.13 -36.19
CA GLU A 86 -25.52 -0.95 -35.38
C GLU A 86 -25.31 -0.08 -34.12
N VAL A 87 -24.19 -0.25 -33.40
CA VAL A 87 -23.85 0.55 -32.21
C VAL A 87 -23.44 1.95 -32.61
N ALA A 88 -22.64 2.10 -33.67
CA ALA A 88 -22.26 3.42 -34.20
C ALA A 88 -23.48 4.19 -34.73
N ALA A 89 -24.42 3.51 -35.40
CA ALA A 89 -25.68 4.10 -35.84
C ALA A 89 -26.54 4.53 -34.65
N SER A 90 -26.69 3.69 -33.62
CA SER A 90 -27.47 4.04 -32.42
C SER A 90 -26.88 5.22 -31.65
N GLU A 91 -25.55 5.32 -31.57
CA GLU A 91 -24.87 6.46 -30.93
C GLU A 91 -25.06 7.76 -31.73
N SER A 92 -25.04 7.70 -33.06
CA SER A 92 -25.33 8.88 -33.90
C SER A 92 -26.77 9.38 -33.72
N GLU A 93 -27.76 8.48 -33.73
CA GLU A 93 -29.17 8.83 -33.52
C GLU A 93 -29.41 9.44 -32.13
N GLN A 94 -28.75 8.90 -31.09
CA GLN A 94 -28.84 9.45 -29.74
C GLN A 94 -28.20 10.84 -29.65
N SER A 95 -27.07 11.06 -30.32
CA SER A 95 -26.37 12.35 -30.33
C SER A 95 -27.15 13.43 -31.08
N GLU A 96 -27.76 13.08 -32.22
CA GLU A 96 -28.61 13.98 -33.00
C GLU A 96 -29.88 14.34 -32.23
N ALA A 97 -30.52 13.35 -31.59
CA ALA A 97 -31.69 13.59 -30.76
C ALA A 97 -31.38 14.47 -29.53
N GLU A 98 -30.18 14.37 -28.96
CA GLU A 98 -29.77 15.23 -27.84
C GLU A 98 -29.44 16.65 -28.31
N GLN A 99 -28.75 16.81 -29.46
CA GLN A 99 -28.53 18.14 -30.06
C GLN A 99 -29.84 18.83 -30.41
N GLN A 100 -30.79 18.09 -30.98
CA GLN A 100 -32.09 18.64 -31.35
C GLN A 100 -32.94 19.00 -30.13
N ARG A 101 -32.85 18.21 -29.04
CA ARG A 101 -33.43 18.60 -27.74
C ARG A 101 -32.76 19.84 -27.15
N ARG A 102 -31.43 19.94 -27.23
CA ARG A 102 -30.67 21.09 -26.73
C ARG A 102 -31.01 22.37 -27.50
N SER A 103 -31.11 22.31 -28.83
CA SER A 103 -31.49 23.48 -29.65
C SER A 103 -32.93 23.94 -29.41
N VAL A 104 -33.85 23.03 -29.06
CA VAL A 104 -35.23 23.39 -28.70
C VAL A 104 -35.29 24.05 -27.32
N VAL A 105 -34.41 23.66 -26.39
CA VAL A 105 -34.30 24.28 -25.07
C VAL A 105 -33.61 25.65 -25.12
N GLU A 106 -32.62 25.83 -26.02
CA GLU A 106 -31.88 27.09 -26.18
C GLU A 106 -32.57 28.11 -27.11
N GLY A 107 -33.67 27.74 -27.77
CA GLY A 107 -34.45 28.60 -28.67
C GLY A 107 -35.69 29.24 -28.06
N ASP A 108 -35.95 29.02 -26.77
CA ASP A 108 -37.14 29.50 -26.04
C ASP A 108 -36.77 30.55 -24.95
N ASP A 109 -35.68 31.32 -25.19
CA ASP A 109 -35.28 32.51 -24.40
C ASP A 109 -35.23 33.77 -25.31
#